data_AF-A0A396GW55-F1
#
_entry.id   AF-A0A396GW55-F1
#
_cell.length_a   1.000
_cell.length_b   1.000
_cell.length_c   1.000
_cell.angle_alpha   90.00
_cell.angle_beta   90.00
_cell.angle_gamma   90.00
#
_symmetry.space_group_name_H-M   'P 1'
#
loop_
_entity.id
_entity.type
_entity.pdbx_description
1 polymer ?
#
loop_
_entity_poly.entity_id
_entity_poly.type
_entity_poly.pdbx_seq_one_letter_code
_entity_poly.pdbx_strand_id
1 'polypeptide(L)'
;MKEGTAQAWVVAVASFYLFMKLTPSIPQPQMYHDFADKRQFFGIPNALNVISNLPFMVIGLIGLMLCHRSNYFNLSSQGELWGWTCFYVAVTSVGFGSAYYHLGPNDNGLVCDRLPMTVAFTSLVAILIIERVDAKKGTISIFPLIMAAMISSVYWRQANSVSFTGKNYFSYSYLDFVFIFPYSLMNSFF
;
A
#
# COMPACT_ATOMS: atom_id res chain seq x y z
N MET A 1 2.89 6.89 27.00
CA MET A 1 1.72 6.32 26.30
C MET A 1 0.83 5.68 27.36
N LYS A 2 -0.49 5.88 27.35
CA LYS A 2 -1.37 5.17 28.29
C LYS A 2 -1.34 3.68 27.95
N GLU A 3 -1.23 2.80 28.94
CA GLU A 3 -1.09 1.34 28.75
C GLU A 3 -2.16 0.74 27.82
N GLY A 4 -3.40 1.28 27.85
CA GLY A 4 -4.49 0.84 26.99
C GLY A 4 -4.28 1.07 25.48
N THR A 5 -3.48 2.06 25.06
CA THR A 5 -3.24 2.28 23.62
C THR A 5 -2.31 1.23 23.03
N ALA A 6 -1.29 0.80 23.78
CA ALA A 6 -0.39 -0.26 23.34
C ALA A 6 -1.14 -1.60 23.24
N GLN A 7 -2.01 -1.89 24.20
CA GLN A 7 -2.86 -3.08 24.18
C GLN A 7 -3.80 -3.09 22.96
N ALA A 8 -4.43 -1.96 22.63
CA ALA A 8 -5.28 -1.85 21.44
C ALA A 8 -4.53 -2.15 20.13
N TRP A 9 -3.29 -1.66 19.98
CA TRP A 9 -2.46 -1.97 18.83
C TRP A 9 -2.07 -3.45 18.75
N VAL A 10 -1.72 -4.05 19.90
CA VAL A 10 -1.40 -5.49 19.96
C VAL A 10 -2.60 -6.33 19.56
N VAL A 11 -3.79 -6.01 20.09
CA VAL A 11 -5.04 -6.70 19.72
C VAL A 11 -5.32 -6.52 18.24
N ALA A 12 -5.20 -5.31 17.69
CA ALA A 12 -5.43 -5.05 16.27
C ALA A 12 -4.47 -5.88 15.38
N VAL A 13 -3.18 -5.92 15.70
CA VAL A 13 -2.18 -6.71 14.96
C VAL A 13 -2.45 -8.21 15.09
N ALA A 14 -2.78 -8.70 16.29
CA ALA A 14 -3.10 -10.11 16.51
C ALA A 14 -4.37 -10.55 15.78
N SER A 15 -5.43 -9.73 15.82
CA SER A 15 -6.67 -9.95 15.08
C SER A 15 -6.42 -9.92 13.57
N PHE A 16 -5.58 -9.02 13.08
CA PHE A 16 -5.19 -8.98 11.68
C PHE A 16 -4.45 -10.25 11.26
N TYR A 17 -3.43 -10.66 12.03
CA TYR A 17 -2.69 -11.89 11.75
C TYR A 17 -3.60 -13.13 11.77
N LEU A 18 -4.54 -13.20 12.72
CA LEU A 18 -5.53 -14.27 12.80
C LEU A 18 -6.45 -14.26 11.58
N PHE A 19 -6.97 -13.08 11.19
CA PHE A 19 -7.77 -12.93 9.98
C PHE A 19 -7.01 -13.39 8.74
N MET A 20 -5.72 -13.03 8.62
CA MET A 20 -4.86 -13.52 7.54
C MET A 20 -4.73 -15.05 7.52
N LYS A 21 -4.80 -15.73 8.66
CA LYS A 21 -4.74 -17.19 8.73
C LYS A 21 -6.07 -17.88 8.43
N LEU A 22 -7.19 -17.21 8.74
CA LEU A 22 -8.53 -17.80 8.64
C LEU A 22 -9.19 -17.59 7.27
N THR A 23 -8.87 -16.50 6.56
CA THR A 23 -9.46 -16.22 5.25
C THR A 23 -8.94 -17.19 4.19
N PRO A 24 -9.81 -17.86 3.40
CA PRO A 24 -9.39 -18.81 2.39
C PRO A 24 -8.56 -18.15 1.29
N SER A 25 -7.50 -18.83 0.88
CA SER A 25 -6.60 -18.42 -0.20
C SER A 25 -7.29 -18.51 -1.56
N ILE A 26 -7.51 -17.38 -2.26
CA ILE A 26 -7.92 -17.36 -3.67
C ILE A 26 -6.70 -17.31 -4.61
N PRO A 27 -6.41 -18.38 -5.40
CA PRO A 27 -5.30 -18.44 -6.34
C PRO A 27 -5.16 -17.15 -7.17
N GLN A 28 -3.98 -16.51 -7.19
CA GLN A 28 -3.71 -15.55 -8.25
C GLN A 28 -3.32 -16.33 -9.51
N PRO A 29 -4.15 -16.32 -10.57
CA PRO A 29 -3.86 -17.12 -11.73
C PRO A 29 -2.72 -16.48 -12.53
N GLN A 30 -1.81 -17.29 -13.09
CA GLN A 30 -0.64 -16.79 -13.84
C GLN A 30 -1.04 -16.01 -15.12
N MET A 31 -2.20 -16.31 -15.69
CA MET A 31 -2.85 -15.52 -16.76
C MET A 31 -3.13 -14.07 -16.35
N TYR A 32 -2.98 -13.69 -15.09
CA TYR A 32 -3.02 -12.28 -14.66
C TYR A 32 -1.99 -11.42 -15.40
N HIS A 33 -0.84 -11.99 -15.77
CA HIS A 33 0.18 -11.26 -16.53
C HIS A 33 -0.26 -10.97 -17.98
N ASP A 34 -1.22 -11.71 -18.52
CA ASP A 34 -1.73 -11.53 -19.89
C ASP A 34 -2.63 -10.28 -20.05
N PHE A 35 -3.01 -9.63 -18.94
CA PHE A 35 -3.69 -8.33 -18.96
C PHE A 35 -2.77 -7.18 -19.40
N ALA A 36 -1.45 -7.39 -19.44
CA ALA A 36 -0.53 -6.40 -20.00
C ALA A 36 -0.82 -6.16 -21.49
N ASP A 37 -0.75 -4.90 -21.90
CA ASP A 37 -0.75 -4.47 -23.29
C ASP A 37 0.27 -5.27 -24.07
N LYS A 38 -0.07 -5.69 -25.29
CA LYS A 38 0.83 -6.52 -26.12
C LYS A 38 1.52 -5.70 -27.22
N ARG A 39 1.28 -4.40 -27.28
CA ARG A 39 1.83 -3.51 -28.30
C ARG A 39 3.20 -2.99 -27.86
N GLN A 40 4.09 -2.87 -28.84
CA GLN A 40 5.39 -2.26 -28.68
C GLN A 40 5.41 -0.91 -29.40
N PHE A 41 5.82 0.14 -28.69
CA PHE A 41 6.03 1.47 -29.27
C PHE A 41 7.44 1.95 -28.91
N PHE A 42 8.18 2.51 -29.88
CA PHE A 42 9.53 3.06 -29.67
C PHE A 42 10.51 2.09 -28.99
N GLY A 43 10.38 0.78 -29.24
CA GLY A 43 11.22 -0.24 -28.62
C GLY A 43 10.77 -0.68 -27.21
N ILE A 44 9.77 -0.03 -26.61
CA ILE A 44 9.26 -0.34 -25.28
C ILE A 44 8.18 -1.44 -25.36
N PRO A 45 8.35 -2.61 -24.73
CA PRO A 45 7.30 -3.63 -24.64
C PRO A 45 6.16 -3.14 -23.75
N ASN A 46 4.93 -3.59 -24.04
CA ASN A 46 3.72 -3.25 -23.27
C ASN A 46 3.57 -1.72 -23.08
N ALA A 47 3.91 -0.98 -24.13
CA ALA A 47 4.29 0.43 -24.03
C ALA A 47 3.20 1.31 -23.44
N LEU A 48 1.91 1.03 -23.73
CA LEU A 48 0.85 1.87 -23.19
C LEU A 48 0.71 1.71 -21.67
N ASN A 49 0.95 0.53 -21.10
CA ASN A 49 0.99 0.38 -19.64
C ASN A 49 2.19 1.11 -19.04
N VAL A 50 3.36 1.05 -19.68
CA VAL A 50 4.56 1.72 -19.16
C VAL A 50 4.38 3.24 -19.19
N ILE A 51 3.90 3.79 -20.32
CA ILE A 51 3.73 5.23 -20.50
C ILE A 51 2.61 5.78 -19.62
N SER A 52 1.51 5.03 -19.43
CA SER A 52 0.40 5.45 -18.58
C SER A 52 0.76 5.59 -17.10
N ASN A 53 1.94 5.11 -16.69
CA ASN A 53 2.43 5.24 -15.32
C ASN A 53 3.22 6.53 -15.03
N LEU A 54 3.67 7.24 -16.08
CA LEU A 54 4.38 8.52 -15.93
C LEU A 54 3.59 9.59 -15.17
N PRO A 55 2.26 9.75 -15.38
CA PRO A 55 1.46 10.71 -14.61
C PRO A 55 1.54 10.52 -13.09
N PHE A 56 1.59 9.27 -12.60
CA PHE A 56 1.76 9.01 -11.16
C PHE A 56 3.09 9.54 -10.64
N MET A 57 4.18 9.37 -11.40
CA MET A 57 5.50 9.88 -11.03
C MET A 57 5.50 11.40 -10.96
N VAL A 58 4.91 12.06 -11.97
CA VAL A 58 4.82 13.52 -12.04
C VAL A 58 4.00 14.07 -10.89
N ILE A 59 2.80 13.53 -10.65
CA ILE A 59 1.91 13.98 -9.58
C ILE A 59 2.54 13.71 -8.21
N GLY A 60 3.16 12.55 -8.03
CA GLY A 60 3.86 12.19 -6.80
C GLY A 60 4.99 13.17 -6.47
N LEU A 61 5.85 13.49 -7.43
CA LEU A 61 6.94 14.43 -7.25
C LEU A 61 6.44 15.87 -6.99
N ILE A 62 5.44 16.34 -7.74
CA ILE A 62 4.85 17.65 -7.53
C ILE A 62 4.24 17.73 -6.13
N GLY A 63 3.46 16.73 -5.72
CA GLY A 63 2.85 16.67 -4.40
C GLY A 63 3.89 16.66 -3.27
N LEU A 64 4.97 15.89 -3.44
CA LEU A 64 6.09 15.85 -2.50
C LEU A 64 6.79 17.22 -2.38
N MET A 65 7.02 17.91 -3.50
CA MET A 65 7.61 19.25 -3.48
C MET A 65 6.68 20.25 -2.80
N LEU A 66 5.38 20.20 -3.10
CA LEU A 66 4.39 21.13 -2.54
C LEU A 66 4.16 20.89 -1.04
N CYS A 67 4.18 19.65 -0.56
CA CYS A 67 3.96 19.39 0.87
C CYS A 67 5.09 19.94 1.75
N HIS A 68 6.31 20.02 1.22
CA HIS A 68 7.45 20.62 1.93
C HIS A 68 7.63 22.12 1.66
N ARG A 69 6.87 22.72 0.74
CA ARG A 69 7.01 24.14 0.38
C ARG A 69 6.08 25.02 1.20
N SER A 70 6.64 25.86 2.07
CA SER A 70 5.97 27.04 2.68
C SER A 70 4.52 26.81 3.13
N ASN A 71 4.27 25.69 3.81
CA ASN A 71 2.95 25.21 4.22
C ASN A 71 1.85 25.35 3.14
N TYR A 72 2.17 25.02 1.89
CA TYR A 72 1.26 25.21 0.74
C TYR A 72 -0.10 24.52 0.93
N PHE A 73 -0.13 23.35 1.55
CA PHE A 73 -1.36 22.61 1.85
C PHE A 73 -2.02 23.01 3.18
N ASN A 74 -1.52 24.05 3.86
CA ASN A 74 -2.00 24.47 5.19
C ASN A 74 -2.05 23.32 6.20
N LEU A 75 -1.01 22.48 6.20
CA LEU A 75 -0.87 21.37 7.13
C LEU A 75 -0.78 21.91 8.56
N SER A 76 -1.56 21.32 9.45
CA SER A 76 -1.76 21.76 10.82
C SER A 76 -0.77 21.11 11.80
N SER A 77 -0.20 19.96 11.41
CA SER A 77 0.67 19.17 12.28
C SER A 77 1.82 18.48 11.54
N GLN A 78 2.88 18.17 12.28
CA GLN A 78 4.03 17.41 11.76
C GLN A 78 3.63 16.00 11.27
N GLY A 79 2.60 15.42 11.90
CA GLY A 79 2.05 14.13 11.50
C GLY A 79 1.40 14.16 10.12
N GLU A 80 0.64 15.20 9.81
CA GLU A 80 0.07 15.37 8.46
C GLU A 80 1.18 15.47 7.42
N LEU A 81 2.24 16.24 7.71
CA LEU A 81 3.39 16.33 6.80
C LEU A 81 4.00 14.94 6.57
N TRP A 82 4.28 14.18 7.62
CA TRP A 82 4.82 12.83 7.48
C TRP A 82 3.89 11.89 6.69
N GLY A 83 2.58 11.93 6.97
CA GLY A 83 1.58 11.14 6.24
C GLY A 83 1.54 11.50 4.76
N TRP A 84 1.51 12.78 4.42
CA TRP A 84 1.51 13.26 3.03
C TRP A 84 2.84 12.98 2.32
N THR A 85 3.99 13.11 3.01
CA THR A 85 5.30 12.72 2.48
C THR A 85 5.30 11.22 2.14
N CYS A 86 4.86 10.35 3.05
CA CYS A 86 4.76 8.92 2.80
C CYS A 86 3.83 8.61 1.62
N PHE A 87 2.68 9.28 1.53
CA PHE A 87 1.74 9.15 0.42
C PHE A 87 2.38 9.51 -0.93
N TYR A 88 2.99 10.69 -1.05
CA TYR A 88 3.53 11.16 -2.32
C TYR A 88 4.80 10.40 -2.75
N VAL A 89 5.64 9.97 -1.79
CA VAL A 89 6.74 9.04 -2.06
C VAL A 89 6.20 7.71 -2.60
N ALA A 90 5.14 7.19 -1.99
CA ALA A 90 4.51 5.96 -2.43
C ALA A 90 3.86 6.10 -3.82
N VAL A 91 3.14 7.19 -4.10
CA VAL A 91 2.57 7.47 -5.44
C VAL A 91 3.66 7.59 -6.51
N THR A 92 4.77 8.27 -6.20
CA THR A 92 5.92 8.31 -7.11
C THR A 92 6.45 6.91 -7.37
N SER A 93 6.55 6.09 -6.31
CA SER A 93 7.03 4.72 -6.38
C SER A 93 6.06 3.78 -7.11
N VAL A 94 4.74 4.04 -7.10
CA VAL A 94 3.75 3.31 -7.93
C VAL A 94 4.11 3.45 -9.40
N GLY A 95 4.40 4.67 -9.86
CA GLY A 95 4.77 4.88 -11.25
C GLY A 95 6.02 4.09 -11.66
N PHE A 96 7.06 4.08 -10.82
CA PHE A 96 8.26 3.27 -11.04
C PHE A 96 7.99 1.76 -11.00
N GLY A 97 7.31 1.29 -9.94
CA GLY A 97 7.04 -0.13 -9.72
C GLY A 97 6.15 -0.74 -10.80
N SER A 98 5.13 0.01 -11.22
CA SER A 98 4.21 -0.41 -12.26
C SER A 98 4.86 -0.41 -13.64
N ALA A 99 5.65 0.62 -13.97
CA ALA A 99 6.45 0.63 -15.19
C ALA A 99 7.43 -0.56 -15.22
N TYR A 100 8.13 -0.82 -14.12
CA TYR A 100 9.06 -1.95 -14.00
C TYR A 100 8.36 -3.31 -14.20
N TYR A 101 7.20 -3.51 -13.57
CA TYR A 101 6.39 -4.70 -13.76
C TYR A 101 5.97 -4.88 -15.23
N HIS A 102 5.49 -3.81 -15.88
CA HIS A 102 4.99 -3.90 -17.25
C HIS A 102 6.09 -4.05 -18.30
N LEU A 103 7.34 -3.67 -18.00
CA LEU A 103 8.48 -3.96 -18.89
C LEU A 103 8.79 -5.46 -18.98
N GLY A 104 8.49 -6.23 -17.94
CA GLY A 104 8.71 -7.67 -17.90
C GLY A 104 7.83 -8.34 -16.86
N PRO A 105 6.54 -8.59 -17.17
CA PRO A 105 5.56 -9.08 -16.20
C PRO A 105 6.00 -10.39 -15.54
N ASN A 106 6.12 -10.35 -14.21
CA ASN A 106 6.41 -11.51 -13.37
C ASN A 106 5.99 -11.23 -11.92
N ASP A 107 5.95 -12.26 -11.08
CA ASP A 107 5.53 -12.13 -9.68
C ASP A 107 6.38 -11.15 -8.85
N ASN A 108 7.71 -11.08 -9.08
CA ASN A 108 8.58 -10.15 -8.34
C ASN A 108 8.24 -8.69 -8.71
N GLY A 109 8.11 -8.41 -10.01
CA GLY A 109 7.69 -7.10 -10.50
C GLY A 109 6.31 -6.72 -9.98
N LEU A 110 5.40 -7.69 -9.86
CA LEU A 110 4.07 -7.46 -9.32
C LEU A 110 4.08 -7.06 -7.83
N VAL A 111 5.03 -7.55 -7.03
CA VAL A 111 5.25 -7.02 -5.67
C VAL A 111 5.66 -5.56 -5.73
N CYS A 112 6.58 -5.22 -6.64
CA CYS A 112 7.05 -3.84 -6.82
C CYS A 112 5.94 -2.89 -7.29
N ASP A 113 4.95 -3.38 -8.03
CA ASP A 113 3.76 -2.61 -8.45
C ASP A 113 2.77 -2.41 -7.28
N ARG A 114 2.51 -3.46 -6.49
CA ARG A 114 1.48 -3.45 -5.44
C ARG A 114 1.91 -2.82 -4.12
N LEU A 115 3.17 -3.02 -3.73
CA LEU A 115 3.68 -2.51 -2.45
C LEU A 115 3.57 -0.99 -2.34
N PRO A 116 4.00 -0.20 -3.34
CA PRO A 116 3.81 1.26 -3.30
C PRO A 116 2.34 1.66 -3.18
N MET A 117 1.44 0.97 -3.86
CA MET A 117 0.01 1.27 -3.82
C MET A 117 -0.59 1.08 -2.42
N THR A 118 -0.20 0.02 -1.71
CA THR A 118 -0.66 -0.21 -0.33
C THR A 118 -0.04 0.75 0.68
N VAL A 119 1.22 1.15 0.49
CA VAL A 119 1.84 2.19 1.32
C VAL A 119 1.14 3.53 1.11
N ALA A 120 0.79 3.89 -0.13
CA ALA A 120 0.03 5.11 -0.41
C ALA A 120 -1.33 5.08 0.31
N PHE A 121 -2.07 3.99 0.18
CA PHE A 121 -3.37 3.88 0.82
C PHE A 121 -3.30 3.93 2.35
N THR A 122 -2.38 3.19 2.95
CA THR A 122 -2.21 3.18 4.42
C THR A 122 -1.74 4.52 4.97
N SER A 123 -0.97 5.28 4.19
CA SER A 123 -0.63 6.67 4.49
C SER A 123 -1.87 7.57 4.49
N LEU A 124 -2.79 7.43 3.52
CA LEU A 124 -4.06 8.16 3.51
C LEU A 124 -4.93 7.83 4.73
N VAL A 125 -5.02 6.55 5.12
CA VAL A 125 -5.73 6.16 6.34
C VAL A 125 -5.13 6.85 7.56
N ALA A 126 -3.81 6.88 7.67
CA ALA A 126 -3.15 7.58 8.77
C ALA A 126 -3.47 9.08 8.77
N ILE A 127 -3.41 9.75 7.61
CA ILE A 127 -3.82 11.15 7.44
C ILE A 127 -5.27 11.37 7.90
N LEU A 128 -6.20 10.51 7.49
CA LEU A 128 -7.61 10.63 7.90
C LEU A 128 -7.77 10.49 9.42
N ILE A 129 -7.02 9.61 10.08
CA ILE A 129 -7.03 9.52 11.55
C ILE A 129 -6.46 10.79 12.18
N ILE A 130 -5.41 11.37 11.61
CA ILE A 130 -4.81 12.63 12.08
C ILE A 130 -5.83 13.78 11.99
N GLU A 131 -6.49 13.91 10.84
CA GLU A 131 -7.40 15.04 10.54
C GLU A 131 -8.78 14.88 11.19
N ARG A 132 -9.29 13.65 11.34
CA ARG A 132 -10.69 13.41 11.76
C ARG A 132 -10.85 12.85 13.17
N VAL A 133 -9.80 12.27 13.76
CA VAL A 133 -9.89 11.60 15.06
C VAL A 133 -9.00 12.29 16.09
N ASP A 134 -7.68 12.19 15.92
CA ASP A 134 -6.71 12.79 16.83
C ASP A 134 -5.32 12.83 16.18
N ALA A 135 -4.71 14.02 16.16
CA ALA A 135 -3.43 14.23 15.48
C ALA A 135 -2.30 13.35 16.03
N LYS A 136 -2.25 13.12 17.35
CA LYS A 136 -1.18 12.35 17.98
C LYS A 136 -1.34 10.85 17.71
N LYS A 137 -2.56 10.31 17.90
CA LYS A 137 -2.85 8.90 17.61
C LYS A 137 -2.64 8.58 16.13
N GLY A 138 -3.07 9.48 15.24
CA GLY A 138 -2.86 9.33 13.81
C GLY A 138 -1.38 9.41 13.41
N THR A 139 -0.58 10.28 14.03
CA THR A 139 0.87 10.30 13.77
C THR A 139 1.52 8.99 14.18
N ILE A 140 1.13 8.43 15.32
CA ILE A 140 1.63 7.15 15.82
C ILE A 140 1.16 5.99 14.92
N SER A 141 0.00 6.09 14.25
CA SER A 141 -0.54 5.04 13.39
C SER A 141 0.18 4.91 12.05
N ILE A 142 0.90 5.93 11.57
CA ILE A 142 1.65 5.90 10.30
C ILE A 142 2.59 4.68 10.25
N PHE A 143 3.42 4.52 11.28
CA PHE A 143 4.41 3.44 11.33
C PHE A 143 3.81 2.02 11.30
N PRO A 144 2.88 1.63 12.21
CA PRO A 144 2.30 0.29 12.19
C PRO A 144 1.49 0.01 10.93
N LEU A 145 0.80 1.01 10.36
CA LEU A 145 0.02 0.84 9.13
C LEU A 145 0.93 0.58 7.91
N ILE A 146 2.02 1.34 7.76
CA ILE A 146 3.00 1.11 6.69
C ILE A 146 3.71 -0.23 6.88
N MET A 147 4.09 -0.57 8.11
CA MET A 147 4.75 -1.85 8.40
C MET A 147 3.84 -3.03 8.06
N ALA A 148 2.55 -2.93 8.39
CA ALA A 148 1.57 -3.94 8.02
C ALA A 148 1.42 -4.09 6.49
N ALA A 149 1.44 -2.98 5.73
CA ALA A 149 1.46 -3.02 4.26
C ALA A 149 2.70 -3.77 3.72
N MET A 150 3.87 -3.48 4.26
CA MET A 150 5.13 -4.13 3.86
C MET A 150 5.13 -5.63 4.20
N ILE A 151 4.74 -5.99 5.43
CA ILE A 151 4.68 -7.38 5.88
C ILE A 151 3.67 -8.16 5.03
N SER A 152 2.50 -7.59 4.76
CA SER A 152 1.47 -8.22 3.90
C SER A 152 2.03 -8.49 2.49
N SER A 153 2.81 -7.57 1.93
CA SER A 153 3.44 -7.70 0.61
C SER A 153 4.49 -8.81 0.56
N VAL A 154 5.35 -8.88 1.58
CA VAL A 154 6.38 -9.93 1.68
C VAL A 154 5.73 -11.30 1.91
N TYR A 155 4.71 -11.35 2.77
CA TYR A 155 3.97 -12.57 3.05
C TYR A 155 3.29 -13.12 1.79
N TRP A 156 2.66 -12.25 0.99
CA TRP A 156 2.10 -12.62 -0.31
C TRP A 156 3.16 -13.24 -1.23
N ARG A 157 4.36 -12.65 -1.32
CA ARG A 157 5.43 -13.18 -2.17
C ARG A 157 5.89 -14.56 -1.73
N GLN A 158 6.11 -14.75 -0.44
CA GLN A 158 6.54 -16.03 0.12
C GLN A 158 5.49 -17.12 -0.10
N ALA A 159 4.22 -16.83 0.19
CA ALA A 159 3.12 -17.77 -0.03
C ALA A 159 3.04 -18.25 -1.49
N ASN A 160 3.26 -17.34 -2.46
CA ASN A 160 3.23 -17.69 -3.87
C ASN A 160 4.50 -18.42 -4.35
N SER A 161 5.67 -18.16 -3.74
CA SER A 161 6.93 -18.86 -4.09
C SER A 161 7.00 -20.32 -3.64
N VAL A 162 6.27 -20.70 -2.58
CA VAL A 162 6.33 -22.05 -1.99
C VAL A 162 5.41 -23.06 -2.74
N SER A 163 4.70 -22.61 -3.78
CA SER A 163 3.77 -23.46 -4.53
C SER A 163 4.47 -24.37 -5.55
N PHE A 164 4.94 -25.54 -5.10
CA PHE A 164 5.33 -26.67 -5.96
C PHE A 164 4.13 -27.63 -6.24
N THR A 165 2.94 -27.38 -5.67
CA THR A 165 1.81 -28.35 -5.64
C THR A 165 0.42 -27.76 -5.88
N GLY A 166 0.31 -26.53 -6.41
CA GLY A 166 -0.96 -26.05 -6.97
C GLY A 166 -2.09 -25.74 -5.99
N LYS A 167 -1.85 -25.69 -4.67
CA LYS A 167 -2.87 -25.27 -3.68
C LYS A 167 -2.25 -24.41 -2.58
N ASN A 168 -2.39 -23.09 -2.75
CA ASN A 168 -2.94 -22.09 -1.81
C ASN A 168 -2.32 -20.72 -2.13
N TYR A 169 -3.09 -19.80 -2.73
CA TYR A 169 -2.59 -18.45 -3.04
C TYR A 169 -3.52 -17.39 -2.50
N PHE A 170 -2.94 -16.35 -1.90
CA PHE A 170 -3.62 -15.47 -0.97
C PHE A 170 -3.93 -14.15 -1.66
N SER A 171 -5.11 -13.97 -2.26
CA SER A 171 -5.40 -12.77 -3.08
C SER A 171 -6.17 -11.63 -2.39
N TYR A 172 -6.86 -11.83 -1.25
CA TYR A 172 -7.84 -10.82 -0.76
C TYR A 172 -7.54 -10.14 0.57
N SER A 173 -6.73 -10.72 1.46
CA SER A 173 -6.25 -10.06 2.68
C SER A 173 -5.51 -8.73 2.42
N TYR A 174 -4.97 -8.57 1.21
CA TYR A 174 -4.33 -7.35 0.70
C TYR A 174 -5.36 -6.22 0.44
N LEU A 175 -6.55 -6.57 -0.08
CA LEU A 175 -7.68 -5.65 -0.26
C LEU A 175 -8.45 -5.45 1.04
N ASP A 176 -8.55 -6.47 1.90
CA ASP A 176 -9.24 -6.38 3.18
C ASP A 176 -8.50 -5.47 4.18
N PHE A 177 -7.16 -5.44 4.16
CA PHE A 177 -6.38 -4.49 4.96
C PHE A 177 -6.54 -3.04 4.49
N VAL A 178 -6.65 -2.84 3.18
CA VAL A 178 -6.87 -1.55 2.54
C VAL A 178 -8.30 -1.08 2.86
N PHE A 179 -9.34 -1.86 2.59
CA PHE A 179 -10.72 -1.35 2.68
C PHE A 179 -11.42 -1.60 4.02
N ILE A 180 -11.10 -2.67 4.76
CA ILE A 180 -11.91 -3.13 5.92
C ILE A 180 -11.23 -2.81 7.26
N PHE A 181 -9.91 -2.92 7.35
CA PHE A 181 -9.19 -2.72 8.61
C PHE A 181 -9.25 -1.29 9.19
N PRO A 182 -9.20 -0.21 8.38
CA PRO A 182 -9.35 1.16 8.89
C PRO A 182 -10.69 1.38 9.59
N TYR A 183 -11.76 0.78 9.07
CA TYR A 183 -13.11 0.92 9.60
C TYR A 183 -13.24 0.34 11.03
N SER A 184 -12.68 -0.85 11.27
CA SER A 184 -12.69 -1.50 12.59
C SER A 184 -11.79 -0.78 13.62
N LEU A 185 -10.68 -0.20 13.17
CA LEU A 185 -9.79 0.61 14.00
C LEU A 185 -10.47 1.93 14.40
N MET A 186 -11.21 2.56 13.49
CA MET A 186 -11.99 3.77 13.79
C MET A 186 -13.05 3.51 14.86
N ASN A 187 -13.77 2.38 14.79
CA ASN A 187 -14.79 2.02 15.78
C ASN A 187 -14.26 1.66 17.18
N SER A 188 -12.95 1.48 17.36
CA SER A 188 -12.33 1.22 18.67
C SER A 188 -11.73 2.47 19.32
N PHE A 189 -11.77 3.61 18.61
CA PHE A 189 -11.39 4.93 19.13
C PHE A 189 -12.58 5.86 19.40
N PHE A 190 -13.81 5.41 19.12
CA PHE A 190 -15.08 6.00 19.54
C PHE A 190 -15.78 5.07 20.54
#